data_AF-A0A2A2GNR6-F1
#
_entry.id   AF-A0A2A2GNR6-F1
#
_cell.length_a   1.000
_cell.length_b   1.000
_cell.length_c   1.000
_cell.angle_alpha   90.00
_cell.angle_beta   90.00
_cell.angle_gamma   90.00
#
_symmetry.space_group_name_H-M   'P 1'
#
loop_
_entity.id
_entity.type
_entity.pdbx_description
1 polymer ?
#
loop_
_entity_poly.entity_id
_entity_poly.type
_entity_poly.pdbx_seq_one_letter_code
_entity_poly.pdbx_strand_id
1 'polypeptide(L)'
;MFRTVAFVAVLALSALCRSGAAAQDFFAEDEILRVSPRASAPLVQALVDNQAMLAARDIDTRLRVSHFLAQIMTETGGLRRLDENMNYSATRLTQVFSRRVVTPAKAAALAGQPEAIANWIYRNRLGNGGPETGDGWAYRGSGYIQLTGRTNYRLRGEEIGLPLEGQPDLARQPGPGLEAAAAYWAARRINVPADLNDRRGIRRLVNGPRMEGLDQAILWHNRIWSGIYRDRDPFPNEAAAIETAQIEDELDARMALDRILVEEGFAESGALESGGEEAAAQALREYQESRGLEPTGVLDDDTFYAITDPAEWRNAEDTEMAAAAPFDGDADQGVRHDLAGAAAVPAALDPNTGSGEAEAVALDVDEATAFAAAGGTYSAYEEAEGRREGGNFIPFTVIGNDDRAAVLDTTAFPSRAIVQILFRKREGLGQNLCTGAMIAPDMVLTAGHCVHGGTTMGSWYADFEIFPGRNTGSKPFGDCKATRLYALRGWTSALFVADSRLYDLGAIRLDCDIGLRTGWFGVAPLPDTASGQPSTVQGYAADKEPGGRQWVSLDRFRVIESQKAFYENDTFGGTSGSPVVTGQDPRITCVHTNGLHGSGNWSRFNACTRITPQRLATIAGWLEEASP
;
A
#
# COMPACT_ATOMS: atom_id res chain seq x y z
N MET A 1 54.62 -1.20 31.08
CA MET A 1 53.37 -1.95 30.83
C MET A 1 52.39 -0.99 30.17
N PHE A 2 52.21 -1.16 28.87
CA PHE A 2 51.17 -0.66 27.95
C PHE A 2 50.47 0.71 28.12
N ARG A 3 50.82 1.58 27.14
CA ARG A 3 49.96 2.40 26.27
C ARG A 3 49.22 3.62 26.84
N THR A 4 49.90 4.75 26.72
CA THR A 4 49.34 6.06 26.37
C THR A 4 49.58 6.28 24.87
N VAL A 5 48.59 6.80 24.10
CA VAL A 5 48.73 7.67 22.90
C VAL A 5 47.39 7.73 22.11
N ALA A 6 46.98 8.98 21.82
CA ALA A 6 46.13 9.49 20.73
C ALA A 6 44.63 9.14 20.68
N PHE A 7 43.81 10.13 21.08
CA PHE A 7 42.41 10.28 20.67
C PHE A 7 42.21 11.71 20.12
N VAL A 8 42.83 12.02 18.99
CA VAL A 8 42.53 13.20 18.16
C VAL A 8 42.80 12.80 16.69
N ALA A 9 41.84 13.09 15.82
CA ALA A 9 41.82 12.89 14.36
C ALA A 9 41.18 11.58 13.81
N VAL A 10 39.83 11.51 13.85
CA VAL A 10 39.01 10.79 12.84
C VAL A 10 37.73 11.57 12.53
N LEU A 11 37.85 12.88 12.22
CA LEU A 11 36.72 13.72 11.80
C LEU A 11 36.97 14.46 10.47
N ALA A 12 37.93 13.99 9.68
CA ALA A 12 38.22 14.55 8.37
C ALA A 12 38.83 13.50 7.42
N LEU A 13 38.19 12.34 7.27
CA LEU A 13 38.52 11.38 6.21
C LEU A 13 37.40 10.34 6.02
N SER A 14 36.21 10.83 5.66
CA SER A 14 35.17 10.02 5.01
C SER A 14 34.52 10.76 3.82
N ALA A 15 35.17 11.83 3.34
CA ALA A 15 34.79 12.56 2.13
C ALA A 15 35.64 12.23 0.89
N LEU A 16 36.66 11.35 1.01
CA LEU A 16 37.42 10.85 -0.14
C LEU A 16 37.88 9.42 0.12
N CYS A 17 36.94 8.49 -0.03
CA CYS A 17 37.21 7.10 -0.43
C CYS A 17 35.91 6.50 -0.97
N ARG A 18 35.34 7.12 -2.02
CA ARG A 18 34.71 6.32 -3.08
C ARG A 18 35.85 5.62 -3.80
N SER A 19 36.37 4.56 -3.19
CA SER A 19 37.11 3.54 -3.93
C SER A 19 36.18 3.13 -5.08
N GLY A 20 36.65 3.24 -6.31
CA GLY A 20 35.92 2.76 -7.47
C GLY A 20 35.51 1.31 -7.21
N ALA A 21 34.24 1.11 -6.90
CA ALA A 21 33.61 -0.17 -7.15
C ALA A 21 33.77 -0.38 -8.65
N ALA A 22 34.36 -1.50 -9.07
CA ALA A 22 34.25 -1.91 -10.46
C ALA A 22 32.78 -1.77 -10.88
N ALA A 23 32.51 -1.18 -12.03
CA ALA A 23 31.16 -1.09 -12.56
C ALA A 23 30.59 -2.52 -12.53
N GLN A 24 29.56 -2.72 -11.71
CA GLN A 24 28.92 -4.00 -11.63
C GLN A 24 28.00 -4.13 -12.84
N ASP A 25 28.31 -5.09 -13.70
CA ASP A 25 27.44 -5.44 -14.81
C ASP A 25 26.32 -6.36 -14.29
N PHE A 26 25.11 -5.81 -14.25
CA PHE A 26 23.91 -6.54 -13.86
C PHE A 26 23.50 -7.54 -14.94
N PHE A 27 23.71 -7.23 -16.22
CA PHE A 27 23.41 -8.10 -17.35
C PHE A 27 24.23 -7.72 -18.60
N ALA A 28 24.44 -8.67 -19.50
CA ALA A 28 25.06 -8.47 -20.82
C ALA A 28 24.00 -8.44 -21.95
N GLU A 29 24.40 -7.94 -23.12
CA GLU A 29 23.53 -7.86 -24.32
C GLU A 29 22.97 -9.23 -24.72
N ASP A 30 23.82 -10.26 -24.75
CA ASP A 30 23.42 -11.62 -25.12
C ASP A 30 22.46 -12.25 -24.10
N GLU A 31 22.56 -11.88 -22.82
CA GLU A 31 21.64 -12.32 -21.76
C GLU A 31 20.24 -11.71 -21.96
N ILE A 32 20.16 -10.42 -22.29
CA ILE A 32 18.89 -9.75 -22.60
C ILE A 32 18.27 -10.33 -23.88
N LEU A 33 19.07 -10.56 -24.92
CA LEU A 33 18.59 -11.16 -26.18
C LEU A 33 18.18 -12.64 -26.01
N ARG A 34 18.77 -13.37 -25.06
CA ARG A 34 18.34 -14.75 -24.74
C ARG A 34 16.92 -14.77 -24.16
N VAL A 35 16.60 -13.83 -23.28
CA VAL A 35 15.26 -13.76 -22.66
C VAL A 35 14.26 -12.95 -23.48
N SER A 36 14.70 -12.06 -24.37
CA SER A 36 13.85 -11.33 -25.31
C SER A 36 14.49 -11.27 -26.71
N PRO A 37 14.41 -12.35 -27.51
CA PRO A 37 15.11 -12.45 -28.79
C PRO A 37 14.61 -11.50 -29.88
N ARG A 38 13.41 -10.92 -29.72
CA ARG A 38 12.84 -9.91 -30.62
C ARG A 38 13.06 -8.48 -30.13
N ALA A 39 13.85 -8.28 -29.07
CA ALA A 39 14.16 -6.95 -28.55
C ALA A 39 14.88 -6.08 -29.60
N SER A 40 14.57 -4.79 -29.58
CA SER A 40 15.19 -3.79 -30.45
C SER A 40 16.62 -3.51 -29.99
N ALA A 41 17.59 -3.70 -30.88
CA ALA A 41 19.01 -3.50 -30.56
C ALA A 41 19.33 -2.14 -29.92
N PRO A 42 18.77 -0.99 -30.38
CA PRO A 42 18.93 0.29 -29.69
C PRO A 42 18.43 0.33 -28.24
N LEU A 43 17.38 -0.42 -27.91
CA LEU A 43 16.83 -0.47 -26.55
C LEU A 43 17.68 -1.35 -25.64
N VAL A 44 18.18 -2.47 -26.18
CA VAL A 44 19.12 -3.34 -25.45
C VAL A 44 20.42 -2.60 -25.19
N GLN A 45 20.97 -1.91 -26.19
CA GLN A 45 22.20 -1.14 -26.03
C GLN A 45 22.04 -0.04 -24.97
N ALA A 46 20.90 0.66 -24.96
CA ALA A 46 20.63 1.66 -23.94
C ALA A 46 20.59 1.07 -22.52
N LEU A 47 20.05 -0.14 -22.33
CA LEU A 47 20.11 -0.83 -21.04
C LEU A 47 21.55 -1.15 -20.64
N VAL A 48 22.34 -1.71 -21.56
CA VAL A 48 23.74 -2.09 -21.33
C VAL A 48 24.61 -0.87 -20.97
N ASP A 49 24.45 0.24 -21.70
CA ASP A 49 25.25 1.46 -21.52
C ASP A 49 24.91 2.21 -20.22
N ASN A 50 23.72 2.01 -19.65
CA ASN A 50 23.20 2.81 -18.54
C ASN A 50 23.00 2.01 -17.24
N GLN A 51 23.67 0.88 -17.06
CA GLN A 51 23.53 0.07 -15.84
C GLN A 51 23.98 0.83 -14.57
N ALA A 52 25.00 1.68 -14.67
CA ALA A 52 25.43 2.53 -13.55
C ALA A 52 24.32 3.50 -13.06
N MET A 53 23.42 3.90 -13.95
CA MET A 53 22.27 4.74 -13.62
C MET A 53 21.20 3.98 -12.82
N LEU A 54 21.02 2.69 -13.12
CA LEU A 54 20.16 1.78 -12.35
C LEU A 54 20.73 1.59 -10.94
N ALA A 55 22.05 1.36 -10.85
CA ALA A 55 22.74 1.23 -9.57
C ALA A 55 22.62 2.49 -8.71
N ALA A 56 22.74 3.68 -9.31
CA ALA A 56 22.58 4.96 -8.62
C ALA A 56 21.16 5.21 -8.06
N ARG A 57 20.18 4.38 -8.43
CA ARG A 57 18.80 4.38 -7.95
C ARG A 57 18.47 3.14 -7.12
N ASP A 58 19.49 2.46 -6.62
CA ASP A 58 19.41 1.23 -5.82
C ASP A 58 18.68 0.09 -6.55
N ILE A 59 18.65 0.09 -7.89
CA ILE A 59 18.18 -1.05 -8.70
C ILE A 59 19.40 -1.93 -8.97
N ASP A 60 19.89 -2.59 -7.92
CA ASP A 60 21.25 -3.14 -7.85
C ASP A 60 21.35 -4.52 -7.19
N THR A 61 20.21 -5.18 -6.94
CA THR A 61 20.13 -6.59 -6.56
C THR A 61 19.53 -7.40 -7.71
N ARG A 62 19.87 -8.69 -7.82
CA ARG A 62 19.30 -9.60 -8.83
C ARG A 62 17.77 -9.50 -8.89
N LEU A 63 17.11 -9.47 -7.73
CA LEU A 63 15.65 -9.42 -7.65
C LEU A 63 15.09 -8.07 -8.10
N ARG A 64 15.69 -6.95 -7.67
CA ARG A 64 15.28 -5.60 -8.10
C ARG A 64 15.46 -5.40 -9.61
N VAL A 65 16.61 -5.80 -10.14
CA VAL A 65 16.90 -5.68 -11.58
C VAL A 65 15.97 -6.60 -12.38
N SER A 66 15.73 -7.84 -11.93
CA SER A 66 14.79 -8.77 -12.56
C SER A 66 13.38 -8.18 -12.64
N HIS A 67 12.85 -7.63 -11.54
CA HIS A 67 11.53 -7.00 -11.53
C HIS A 67 11.46 -5.73 -12.37
N PHE A 68 12.50 -4.89 -12.34
CA PHE A 68 12.56 -3.70 -13.19
C PHE A 68 12.51 -4.09 -14.68
N LEU A 69 13.35 -5.04 -15.10
CA LEU A 69 13.36 -5.57 -16.47
C LEU A 69 12.00 -6.18 -16.83
N ALA A 70 11.37 -6.92 -15.93
CA ALA A 70 10.07 -7.53 -16.16
C ALA A 70 8.99 -6.48 -16.44
N GLN A 71 8.93 -5.42 -15.63
CA GLN A 71 7.92 -4.36 -15.84
C GLN A 71 8.15 -3.62 -17.16
N ILE A 72 9.39 -3.24 -17.49
CA ILE A 72 9.64 -2.56 -18.76
C ILE A 72 9.38 -3.47 -19.96
N MET A 73 9.67 -4.77 -19.87
CA MET A 73 9.36 -5.74 -20.92
C MET A 73 7.85 -5.94 -21.06
N THR A 74 7.10 -6.00 -19.97
CA THR A 74 5.63 -6.00 -20.00
C THR A 74 5.10 -4.76 -20.71
N GLU A 75 5.63 -3.57 -20.42
CA GLU A 75 5.10 -2.34 -21.02
C GLU A 75 5.50 -2.11 -22.49
N THR A 76 6.60 -2.71 -22.93
CA THR A 76 7.17 -2.50 -24.28
C THR A 76 6.96 -3.71 -25.21
N GLY A 77 6.29 -4.75 -24.71
CA GLY A 77 6.14 -6.03 -25.41
C GLY A 77 7.48 -6.73 -25.66
N GLY A 78 8.36 -6.74 -24.66
CA GLY A 78 9.69 -7.35 -24.72
C GLY A 78 10.75 -6.43 -25.36
N LEU A 79 10.73 -5.14 -25.04
CA LEU A 79 11.66 -4.13 -25.59
C LEU A 79 11.57 -4.01 -27.12
N ARG A 80 10.35 -4.07 -27.68
CA ARG A 80 10.14 -3.93 -29.13
C ARG A 80 9.89 -2.48 -29.56
N ARG A 81 9.23 -1.70 -28.70
CA ARG A 81 8.79 -0.33 -29.00
C ARG A 81 8.65 0.50 -27.72
N LEU A 82 8.82 1.82 -27.85
CA LEU A 82 8.66 2.77 -26.74
C LEU A 82 7.45 3.70 -26.92
N ASP A 83 6.82 3.72 -28.09
CA ASP A 83 5.75 4.64 -28.42
C ASP A 83 4.41 3.95 -28.64
N GLU A 84 3.36 4.65 -28.21
CA GLU A 84 1.99 4.33 -28.56
C GLU A 84 1.66 4.91 -29.95
N ASN A 85 1.28 4.04 -30.90
CA ASN A 85 1.00 4.45 -32.28
C ASN A 85 -0.37 5.11 -32.45
N MET A 86 -1.28 4.93 -31.48
CA MET A 86 -2.66 5.48 -31.42
C MET A 86 -3.50 5.28 -32.69
N ASN A 87 -3.15 4.31 -33.53
CA ASN A 87 -3.80 4.10 -34.82
C ASN A 87 -4.91 3.05 -34.70
N TYR A 88 -6.13 3.51 -34.47
CA TYR A 88 -7.29 2.63 -34.27
C TYR A 88 -8.31 2.75 -35.40
N SER A 89 -8.92 1.62 -35.77
CA SER A 89 -10.13 1.58 -36.59
C SER A 89 -11.35 2.04 -35.77
N ALA A 90 -12.42 2.45 -36.44
CA ALA A 90 -13.66 2.84 -35.76
C ALA A 90 -14.20 1.71 -34.85
N THR A 91 -14.15 0.47 -35.32
CA THR A 91 -14.57 -0.71 -34.56
C THR A 91 -13.71 -0.87 -33.30
N ARG A 92 -12.38 -0.85 -33.44
CA ARG A 92 -11.47 -1.03 -32.31
C ARG A 92 -11.61 0.12 -31.30
N LEU A 93 -11.81 1.35 -31.75
CA LEU A 93 -12.08 2.49 -30.86
C LEU A 93 -13.30 2.25 -29.97
N THR A 94 -14.39 1.68 -30.50
CA THR A 94 -15.59 1.39 -29.70
C THR A 94 -15.48 0.15 -28.80
N GLN A 95 -14.52 -0.72 -29.07
CA GLN A 95 -14.23 -1.90 -28.24
C GLN A 95 -13.30 -1.56 -27.07
N VAL A 96 -12.33 -0.69 -27.32
CA VAL A 96 -11.26 -0.38 -26.38
C VAL A 96 -11.62 0.79 -25.45
N PHE A 97 -12.45 1.73 -25.91
CA PHE A 97 -12.79 2.93 -25.13
C PHE A 97 -14.29 3.02 -24.84
N SER A 98 -14.62 3.49 -23.63
CA SER A 98 -15.99 3.70 -23.17
C SER A 98 -16.84 4.42 -24.20
N ARG A 99 -18.10 4.01 -24.34
CA ARG A 99 -19.09 4.77 -25.12
C ARG A 99 -19.33 6.19 -24.58
N ARG A 100 -18.95 6.45 -23.32
CA ARG A 100 -18.94 7.80 -22.71
C ARG A 100 -17.83 8.68 -23.28
N VAL A 101 -16.69 8.09 -23.66
CA VAL A 101 -15.52 8.79 -24.18
C VAL A 101 -15.54 8.81 -25.71
N VAL A 102 -15.84 7.67 -26.34
CA VAL A 102 -15.90 7.50 -27.78
C VAL A 102 -17.27 6.93 -28.19
N THR A 103 -18.16 7.81 -28.65
CA THR A 103 -19.41 7.37 -29.27
C THR A 103 -19.14 6.75 -30.65
N PRO A 104 -20.02 5.90 -31.21
CA PRO A 104 -19.83 5.36 -32.56
C PRO A 104 -19.64 6.44 -33.63
N ALA A 105 -20.36 7.57 -33.52
CA ALA A 105 -20.17 8.72 -34.40
C ALA A 105 -18.78 9.34 -34.25
N LYS A 106 -18.27 9.43 -33.01
CA LYS A 106 -16.93 9.95 -32.74
C LYS A 106 -15.84 8.97 -33.21
N ALA A 107 -16.04 7.67 -33.04
CA ALA A 107 -15.14 6.64 -33.54
C ALA A 107 -14.99 6.71 -35.08
N ALA A 108 -16.11 6.85 -35.80
CA ALA A 108 -16.09 7.01 -37.25
C ALA A 108 -15.34 8.29 -37.68
N ALA A 109 -15.50 9.39 -36.92
CA ALA A 109 -14.83 10.65 -37.22
C ALA A 109 -13.33 10.65 -36.93
N LEU A 110 -12.86 9.85 -35.95
CA LEU A 110 -11.47 9.80 -35.51
C LEU A 110 -10.66 8.65 -36.10
N ALA A 111 -11.32 7.63 -36.67
CA ALA A 111 -10.66 6.43 -37.15
C ALA A 111 -9.49 6.74 -38.11
N GLY A 112 -8.35 6.08 -37.88
CA GLY A 112 -7.13 6.26 -38.68
C GLY A 112 -6.42 7.61 -38.49
N GLN A 113 -6.83 8.44 -37.53
CA GLN A 113 -6.21 9.74 -37.25
C GLN A 113 -5.55 9.72 -35.86
N PRO A 114 -4.34 9.18 -35.72
CA PRO A 114 -3.74 8.86 -34.43
C PRO A 114 -3.56 10.07 -33.51
N GLU A 115 -3.15 11.22 -34.06
CA GLU A 115 -3.04 12.47 -33.31
C GLU A 115 -4.40 12.97 -32.81
N ALA A 116 -5.43 12.96 -33.68
CA ALA A 116 -6.77 13.36 -33.29
C ALA A 116 -7.39 12.39 -32.26
N ILE A 117 -7.08 11.09 -32.38
CA ILE A 117 -7.47 10.09 -31.39
C ILE A 117 -6.80 10.41 -30.05
N ALA A 118 -5.48 10.59 -30.00
CA ALA A 118 -4.77 10.86 -28.75
C ALA A 118 -5.21 12.17 -28.08
N ASN A 119 -5.34 13.24 -28.86
CA ASN A 119 -5.86 14.52 -28.41
C ASN A 119 -7.27 14.43 -27.87
N TRP A 120 -8.11 13.55 -28.44
CA TRP A 120 -9.44 13.32 -27.93
C TRP A 120 -9.42 12.49 -26.64
N ILE A 121 -8.73 11.34 -26.64
CA ILE A 121 -8.71 10.40 -25.52
C ILE A 121 -8.12 11.03 -24.26
N TYR A 122 -7.01 11.74 -24.38
CA TYR A 122 -6.25 12.27 -23.25
C TYR A 122 -6.55 13.74 -22.92
N ARG A 123 -7.60 14.34 -23.49
CA ARG A 123 -8.00 15.74 -23.24
C ARG A 123 -8.33 15.99 -21.78
N ASN A 124 -7.98 17.18 -21.27
CA ASN A 124 -8.37 17.68 -19.94
C ASN A 124 -8.04 16.70 -18.79
N ARG A 125 -7.01 15.86 -18.94
CA ARG A 125 -6.56 14.87 -17.96
C ARG A 125 -5.06 15.03 -17.74
N LEU A 126 -4.58 14.76 -16.52
CA LEU A 126 -3.15 14.70 -16.19
C LEU A 126 -2.34 15.95 -16.62
N GLY A 127 -2.96 17.13 -16.52
CA GLY A 127 -2.37 18.41 -16.94
C GLY A 127 -2.48 18.73 -18.43
N ASN A 128 -3.00 17.82 -19.25
CA ASN A 128 -3.28 18.10 -20.66
C ASN A 128 -4.43 19.09 -20.79
N GLY A 129 -4.33 20.02 -21.75
CA GLY A 129 -5.44 20.87 -22.16
C GLY A 129 -6.50 20.14 -23.00
N GLY A 130 -7.40 20.91 -23.62
CA GLY A 130 -8.42 20.38 -24.54
C GLY A 130 -7.81 19.78 -25.82
N PRO A 131 -8.60 19.06 -26.64
CA PRO A 131 -8.08 18.39 -27.85
C PRO A 131 -7.34 19.32 -28.82
N GLU A 132 -7.70 20.60 -28.85
CA GLU A 132 -7.09 21.65 -29.67
C GLU A 132 -5.66 22.02 -29.27
N THR A 133 -5.23 21.65 -28.06
CA THR A 133 -3.90 21.99 -27.55
C THR A 133 -2.79 21.11 -28.12
N GLY A 134 -3.12 19.94 -28.66
CA GLY A 134 -2.14 18.93 -29.07
C GLY A 134 -1.55 18.11 -27.92
N ASP A 135 -1.97 18.38 -26.67
CA ASP A 135 -1.38 17.77 -25.48
C ASP A 135 -1.59 16.27 -25.41
N GLY A 136 -2.77 15.80 -25.81
CA GLY A 136 -3.06 14.37 -25.75
C GLY A 136 -2.14 13.55 -26.65
N TRP A 137 -1.75 14.10 -27.81
CA TRP A 137 -0.74 13.51 -28.67
C TRP A 137 0.68 13.71 -28.13
N ALA A 138 1.02 14.93 -27.72
CA ALA A 138 2.36 15.26 -27.24
C ALA A 138 2.76 14.39 -26.04
N TYR A 139 1.85 14.20 -25.08
CA TYR A 139 2.10 13.49 -23.82
C TYR A 139 1.39 12.13 -23.72
N ARG A 140 1.13 11.45 -24.85
CA ARG A 140 0.64 10.06 -24.84
C ARG A 140 1.65 9.08 -24.21
N GLY A 141 1.20 7.85 -23.93
CA GLY A 141 2.05 6.79 -23.37
C GLY A 141 3.39 6.65 -24.10
N SER A 142 4.48 6.87 -23.38
CA SER A 142 5.83 6.90 -23.94
C SER A 142 6.90 6.31 -23.02
N GLY A 143 7.94 5.75 -23.63
CA GLY A 143 9.10 5.21 -22.95
C GLY A 143 8.82 3.84 -22.32
N TYR A 144 9.79 3.36 -21.54
CA TYR A 144 9.83 1.99 -21.02
C TYR A 144 8.75 1.68 -19.99
N ILE A 145 8.16 2.72 -19.37
CA ILE A 145 7.09 2.57 -18.37
C ILE A 145 5.78 3.24 -18.83
N GLN A 146 5.71 3.70 -20.09
CA GLN A 146 4.53 4.36 -20.68
C GLN A 146 4.03 5.61 -19.95
N LEU A 147 4.96 6.52 -19.65
CA LEU A 147 4.65 7.83 -19.08
C LEU A 147 3.60 8.56 -19.92
N THR A 148 2.52 9.03 -19.27
CA THR A 148 1.35 9.63 -19.95
C THR A 148 0.93 10.91 -19.23
N GLY A 149 0.60 12.00 -19.94
CA GLY A 149 0.08 13.27 -19.40
C GLY A 149 1.16 14.32 -19.09
N ARG A 150 0.90 15.58 -19.46
CA ARG A 150 1.81 16.73 -19.32
C ARG A 150 2.43 16.85 -17.93
N THR A 151 1.63 16.68 -16.88
CA THR A 151 2.10 16.76 -15.48
C THR A 151 3.20 15.74 -15.19
N ASN A 152 3.08 14.52 -15.70
CA ASN A 152 4.06 13.48 -15.46
C ASN A 152 5.36 13.71 -16.20
N TYR A 153 5.27 14.21 -17.44
CA TYR A 153 6.45 14.61 -18.21
C TYR A 153 7.21 15.73 -17.48
N ARG A 154 6.50 16.74 -16.98
CA ARG A 154 7.10 17.80 -16.16
C ARG A 154 7.82 17.24 -14.94
N LEU A 155 7.12 16.46 -14.12
CA LEU A 155 7.67 15.93 -12.87
C LEU A 155 8.87 14.99 -13.10
N ARG A 156 8.81 14.10 -14.11
CA ARG A 156 9.95 13.21 -14.42
C ARG A 156 11.12 13.99 -15.01
N GLY A 157 10.81 14.97 -15.86
CA GLY A 157 11.82 15.84 -16.46
C GLY A 157 12.60 16.62 -15.41
N GLU A 158 11.91 17.23 -14.45
CA GLU A 158 12.53 17.94 -13.32
C GLU A 158 13.47 17.02 -12.51
N GLU A 159 13.06 15.78 -12.23
CA GLU A 159 13.87 14.83 -11.46
C GLU A 159 15.13 14.34 -12.17
N ILE A 160 15.05 14.11 -13.48
CA ILE A 160 16.20 13.65 -14.27
C ILE A 160 17.00 14.79 -14.90
N GLY A 161 16.58 16.04 -14.67
CA GLY A 161 17.22 17.23 -15.26
C GLY A 161 17.04 17.34 -16.78
N LEU A 162 15.97 16.75 -17.34
CA LEU A 162 15.66 16.82 -18.77
C LEU A 162 14.37 17.62 -19.03
N PRO A 163 14.29 18.38 -20.13
CA PRO A 163 13.14 19.24 -20.42
C PRO A 163 11.96 18.45 -21.00
N LEU A 164 11.51 17.37 -20.35
CA LEU A 164 10.48 16.47 -20.89
C LEU A 164 9.11 17.14 -21.11
N GLU A 165 8.75 18.17 -20.33
CA GLU A 165 7.53 18.94 -20.61
C GLU A 165 7.68 19.78 -21.89
N GLY A 166 8.84 20.44 -22.07
CA GLY A 166 9.10 21.25 -23.26
C GLY A 166 9.49 20.43 -24.51
N GLN A 167 9.96 19.20 -24.33
CA GLN A 167 10.47 18.29 -25.35
C GLN A 167 10.05 16.83 -25.05
N PRO A 168 8.74 16.50 -25.13
CA PRO A 168 8.22 15.19 -24.74
C PRO A 168 8.77 14.01 -25.55
N ASP A 169 9.22 14.23 -26.78
CA ASP A 169 9.83 13.18 -27.61
C ASP A 169 11.11 12.59 -27.00
N LEU A 170 11.77 13.31 -26.09
CA LEU A 170 12.90 12.76 -25.34
C LEU A 170 12.50 11.49 -24.57
N ALA A 171 11.30 11.43 -23.98
CA ALA A 171 10.83 10.24 -23.25
C ALA A 171 10.71 8.98 -24.14
N ARG A 172 10.67 9.14 -25.46
CA ARG A 172 10.62 8.04 -26.45
C ARG A 172 12.00 7.64 -26.97
N GLN A 173 13.07 8.31 -26.53
CA GLN A 173 14.44 7.94 -26.90
C GLN A 173 14.99 6.87 -25.93
N PRO A 174 15.84 5.95 -26.42
CA PRO A 174 16.30 4.81 -25.61
C PRO A 174 16.98 5.19 -24.29
N GLY A 175 17.85 6.19 -24.26
CA GLY A 175 18.52 6.65 -23.03
C GLY A 175 17.60 7.46 -22.10
N PRO A 176 17.12 8.64 -22.55
CA PRO A 176 16.25 9.47 -21.71
C PRO A 176 14.96 8.77 -21.25
N GLY A 177 14.36 7.92 -22.09
CA GLY A 177 13.20 7.12 -21.71
C GLY A 177 13.52 6.10 -20.61
N LEU A 178 14.72 5.53 -20.61
CA LEU A 178 15.17 4.59 -19.58
C LEU A 178 15.44 5.33 -18.26
N GLU A 179 16.07 6.50 -18.32
CA GLU A 179 16.25 7.37 -17.15
C GLU A 179 14.91 7.78 -16.54
N ALA A 180 13.93 8.15 -17.37
CA ALA A 180 12.58 8.48 -16.92
C ALA A 180 11.88 7.29 -16.26
N ALA A 181 12.07 6.07 -16.78
CA ALA A 181 11.52 4.85 -16.20
C ALA A 181 12.19 4.48 -14.86
N ALA A 182 13.51 4.59 -14.76
CA ALA A 182 14.23 4.37 -13.51
C ALA A 182 13.89 5.44 -12.46
N ALA A 183 13.72 6.71 -12.88
CA ALA A 183 13.23 7.77 -12.00
C ALA A 183 11.79 7.53 -11.53
N TYR A 184 10.92 7.02 -12.41
CA TYR A 184 9.58 6.58 -12.00
C TYR A 184 9.65 5.48 -10.95
N TRP A 185 10.46 4.45 -11.19
CA TRP A 185 10.67 3.33 -10.27
C TRP A 185 11.16 3.79 -8.89
N ALA A 186 12.17 4.65 -8.86
CA ALA A 186 12.73 5.20 -7.63
C ALA A 186 11.70 6.09 -6.89
N ALA A 187 11.03 6.99 -7.60
CA ALA A 187 10.03 7.88 -7.00
C ALA A 187 8.83 7.12 -6.43
N ARG A 188 8.47 5.98 -7.02
CA ARG A 188 7.43 5.08 -6.51
C ARG A 188 7.93 4.09 -5.46
N ARG A 189 9.22 4.14 -5.11
CA ARG A 189 9.89 3.23 -4.16
C ARG A 189 9.64 1.75 -4.45
N ILE A 190 9.62 1.38 -5.74
CA ILE A 190 9.26 0.01 -6.16
C ILE A 190 10.33 -1.02 -5.74
N ASN A 191 11.55 -0.59 -5.38
CA ASN A 191 12.55 -1.46 -4.75
C ASN A 191 12.01 -2.20 -3.52
N VAL A 192 11.12 -1.60 -2.72
CA VAL A 192 10.57 -2.22 -1.51
C VAL A 192 9.73 -3.47 -1.82
N PRO A 193 8.65 -3.38 -2.63
CA PRO A 193 7.93 -4.59 -3.01
C PRO A 193 8.77 -5.51 -3.90
N ALA A 194 9.76 -5.02 -4.66
CA ALA A 194 10.69 -5.88 -5.39
C ALA A 194 11.56 -6.75 -4.46
N ASP A 195 12.06 -6.21 -3.35
CA ASP A 195 12.81 -6.96 -2.34
C ASP A 195 11.97 -8.04 -1.65
N LEU A 196 10.65 -7.82 -1.57
CA LEU A 196 9.68 -8.77 -1.03
C LEU A 196 9.15 -9.77 -2.08
N ASN A 197 9.62 -9.69 -3.33
CA ASN A 197 9.03 -10.40 -4.47
C ASN A 197 7.51 -10.17 -4.64
N ASP A 198 6.98 -9.03 -4.17
CA ASP A 198 5.56 -8.69 -4.24
C ASP A 198 5.18 -8.21 -5.64
N ARG A 199 5.00 -9.18 -6.56
CA ARG A 199 4.66 -8.94 -7.97
C ARG A 199 3.37 -8.13 -8.15
N ARG A 200 2.38 -8.33 -7.26
CA ARG A 200 1.12 -7.57 -7.26
C ARG A 200 1.34 -6.13 -6.82
N GLY A 201 2.09 -5.91 -5.74
CA GLY A 201 2.48 -4.57 -5.29
C GLY A 201 3.27 -3.81 -6.34
N ILE A 202 4.25 -4.45 -6.97
CA ILE A 202 5.01 -3.88 -8.09
C ILE A 202 4.07 -3.49 -9.23
N ARG A 203 3.22 -4.43 -9.70
CA ARG A 203 2.31 -4.15 -10.82
C ARG A 203 1.32 -3.04 -10.49
N ARG A 204 0.81 -2.98 -9.27
CA ARG A 204 -0.07 -1.89 -8.80
C ARG A 204 0.64 -0.54 -8.81
N LEU A 205 1.93 -0.47 -8.47
CA LEU A 205 2.70 0.77 -8.53
C LEU A 205 3.04 1.19 -9.96
N VAL A 206 3.16 0.24 -10.90
CA VAL A 206 3.41 0.53 -12.31
C VAL A 206 2.13 0.92 -13.06
N ASN A 207 1.04 0.20 -12.86
CA ASN A 207 -0.17 0.28 -13.68
C ASN A 207 -1.44 0.71 -12.92
N GLY A 208 -1.36 0.95 -11.62
CA GLY A 208 -2.49 1.37 -10.80
C GLY A 208 -3.35 0.22 -10.27
N PRO A 209 -4.51 0.51 -9.65
CA PRO A 209 -5.28 -0.46 -8.87
C PRO A 209 -5.76 -1.71 -9.62
N ARG A 210 -5.97 -1.60 -10.93
CA ARG A 210 -6.40 -2.71 -11.81
C ARG A 210 -5.32 -3.74 -12.08
N MET A 211 -4.05 -3.33 -12.04
CA MET A 211 -2.90 -4.20 -12.29
C MET A 211 -3.00 -4.94 -13.64
N GLU A 212 -3.52 -4.30 -14.68
CA GLU A 212 -3.61 -4.90 -16.03
C GLU A 212 -2.22 -5.36 -16.47
N GLY A 213 -2.10 -6.55 -17.06
CA GLY A 213 -0.79 -7.10 -17.43
C GLY A 213 -0.01 -7.75 -16.27
N LEU A 214 -0.64 -7.98 -15.11
CA LEU A 214 -0.01 -8.66 -13.96
C LEU A 214 0.55 -10.03 -14.34
N ASP A 215 -0.27 -10.87 -14.97
CA ASP A 215 0.12 -12.23 -15.31
C ASP A 215 1.25 -12.23 -16.37
N GLN A 216 1.22 -11.30 -17.31
CA GLN A 216 2.29 -11.08 -18.29
C GLN A 216 3.58 -10.62 -17.61
N ALA A 217 3.52 -9.75 -16.60
CA ALA A 217 4.69 -9.36 -15.80
C ALA A 217 5.25 -10.52 -14.97
N ILE A 218 4.40 -11.42 -14.48
CA ILE A 218 4.84 -12.65 -13.81
C ILE A 218 5.60 -13.54 -14.81
N LEU A 219 5.08 -13.72 -16.03
CA LEU A 219 5.74 -14.49 -17.09
C LEU A 219 7.10 -13.89 -17.47
N TRP A 220 7.18 -12.57 -17.70
CA TRP A 220 8.44 -11.89 -17.99
C TRP A 220 9.46 -12.03 -16.87
N HIS A 221 9.05 -11.79 -15.62
CA HIS A 221 9.95 -11.93 -14.47
C HIS A 221 10.50 -13.35 -14.35
N ASN A 222 9.66 -14.38 -14.50
CA ASN A 222 10.12 -15.76 -14.44
C ASN A 222 11.08 -16.14 -15.56
N ARG A 223 10.85 -15.63 -16.78
CA ARG A 223 11.75 -15.81 -17.92
C ARG A 223 13.11 -15.13 -17.70
N ILE A 224 13.11 -13.91 -17.16
CA ILE A 224 14.32 -13.14 -16.83
C ILE A 224 15.09 -13.80 -15.70
N TRP A 225 14.40 -14.13 -14.59
CA TRP A 225 15.00 -14.77 -13.44
C TRP A 225 15.68 -16.08 -13.82
N SER A 226 14.97 -16.95 -14.55
CA SER A 226 15.49 -18.25 -14.97
C SER A 226 16.60 -18.13 -16.02
N GLY A 227 16.53 -17.16 -16.92
CA GLY A 227 17.48 -17.01 -18.02
C GLY A 227 18.77 -16.24 -17.68
N ILE A 228 18.76 -15.42 -16.63
CA ILE A 228 19.84 -14.50 -16.28
C ILE A 228 20.30 -14.62 -14.82
N TYR A 229 19.39 -14.72 -13.85
CA TYR A 229 19.72 -14.46 -12.44
C TYR A 229 19.73 -15.68 -11.52
N ARG A 230 18.99 -16.75 -11.88
CA ARG A 230 18.83 -17.97 -11.07
C ARG A 230 20.16 -18.54 -10.63
N ASP A 231 21.07 -18.70 -11.58
CA ASP A 231 22.39 -19.30 -11.36
C ASP A 231 23.52 -18.26 -11.28
N ARG A 232 23.17 -16.96 -11.24
CA ARG A 232 24.14 -15.88 -11.14
C ARG A 232 24.53 -15.68 -9.68
N ASP A 233 25.82 -15.45 -9.42
CA ASP A 233 26.28 -15.12 -8.07
C ASP A 233 25.56 -13.87 -7.52
N PRO A 234 25.22 -13.86 -6.21
CA PRO A 234 24.63 -12.69 -5.57
C PRO A 234 25.46 -11.42 -5.80
N PHE A 235 24.78 -10.31 -6.05
CA PHE A 235 25.42 -9.01 -6.16
C PHE A 235 25.95 -8.54 -4.78
N PRO A 236 27.01 -7.71 -4.71
CA PRO A 236 27.61 -7.27 -3.44
C PRO A 236 26.63 -6.61 -2.45
N ASN A 237 25.55 -6.03 -2.96
CA ASN A 237 24.52 -5.36 -2.17
C ASN A 237 23.35 -6.28 -1.78
N GLU A 238 23.42 -7.58 -2.12
CA GLU A 238 22.44 -8.59 -1.69
C GLU A 238 22.80 -9.17 -0.31
N ALA A 239 21.84 -9.13 0.62
CA ALA A 239 21.92 -9.92 1.84
C ALA A 239 21.79 -11.41 1.49
N ALA A 240 22.58 -12.27 2.15
CA ALA A 240 22.58 -13.72 1.93
C ALA A 240 21.29 -14.39 2.43
N ALA A 241 20.20 -14.32 1.66
CA ALA A 241 18.97 -15.10 1.87
C ALA A 241 18.11 -15.13 0.60
N ILE A 242 18.45 -15.97 -0.38
CA ILE A 242 17.58 -16.28 -1.55
C ILE A 242 17.66 -17.80 -1.82
N GLU A 243 17.14 -18.63 -0.91
CA GLU A 243 16.98 -20.08 -1.15
C GLU A 243 15.51 -20.49 -1.34
N THR A 244 14.55 -19.74 -0.80
CA THR A 244 13.11 -20.12 -0.84
C THR A 244 12.38 -19.75 -2.14
N ALA A 245 12.90 -18.81 -2.94
CA ALA A 245 12.21 -18.27 -4.12
C ALA A 245 12.09 -19.25 -5.31
N GLN A 246 12.91 -20.31 -5.34
CA GLN A 246 13.08 -21.16 -6.53
C GLN A 246 11.84 -22.00 -6.87
N ILE A 247 11.09 -22.48 -5.88
CA ILE A 247 9.93 -23.37 -6.08
C ILE A 247 8.65 -22.56 -6.39
N GLU A 248 8.52 -21.36 -5.82
CA GLU A 248 7.34 -20.51 -6.01
C GLU A 248 7.28 -19.89 -7.41
N ASP A 249 8.43 -19.54 -7.99
CA ASP A 249 8.53 -18.85 -9.28
C ASP A 249 8.00 -19.68 -10.47
N GLU A 250 8.32 -20.97 -10.56
CA GLU A 250 7.85 -21.84 -11.66
C GLU A 250 6.35 -22.14 -11.56
N LEU A 251 5.85 -22.36 -10.33
CA LEU A 251 4.42 -22.54 -10.07
C LEU A 251 3.63 -21.26 -10.41
N ASP A 252 4.15 -20.10 -10.02
CA ASP A 252 3.52 -18.80 -10.30
C ASP A 252 3.45 -18.50 -11.80
N ALA A 253 4.51 -18.83 -12.56
CA ALA A 253 4.50 -18.69 -14.02
C ALA A 253 3.40 -19.55 -14.65
N ARG A 254 3.27 -20.80 -14.19
CA ARG A 254 2.25 -21.73 -14.68
C ARG A 254 0.84 -21.23 -14.34
N MET A 255 0.62 -20.82 -13.10
CA MET A 255 -0.69 -20.27 -12.68
C MET A 255 -1.04 -18.97 -13.42
N ALA A 256 -0.06 -18.14 -13.75
CA ALA A 256 -0.28 -16.93 -14.56
C ALA A 256 -0.70 -17.29 -16.00
N LEU A 257 -0.02 -18.26 -16.63
CA LEU A 257 -0.42 -18.75 -17.95
C LEU A 257 -1.83 -19.34 -17.93
N ASP A 258 -2.15 -20.17 -16.93
CA ASP A 258 -3.45 -20.81 -16.78
C ASP A 258 -4.56 -19.76 -16.63
N ARG A 259 -4.34 -18.71 -15.83
CA ARG A 259 -5.28 -17.59 -15.70
C ARG A 259 -5.53 -16.86 -17.01
N ILE A 260 -4.49 -16.59 -17.80
CA ILE A 260 -4.62 -15.93 -19.10
C ILE A 260 -5.47 -16.78 -20.06
N LEU A 261 -5.18 -18.09 -20.14
CA LEU A 261 -5.94 -19.00 -21.02
C LEU A 261 -7.42 -19.10 -20.61
N VAL A 262 -7.71 -19.09 -19.31
CA VAL A 262 -9.09 -19.07 -18.80
C VAL A 262 -9.78 -17.74 -19.10
N GLU A 263 -9.11 -16.61 -18.86
CA GLU A 263 -9.68 -15.27 -19.09
C GLU A 263 -9.99 -15.02 -20.58
N GLU A 264 -9.14 -15.51 -21.48
CA GLU A 264 -9.37 -15.44 -22.92
C GLU A 264 -10.36 -16.49 -23.45
N GLY A 265 -10.82 -17.42 -22.59
CA GLY A 265 -11.86 -18.39 -22.92
C GLY A 265 -11.37 -19.68 -23.60
N PHE A 266 -10.08 -19.98 -23.53
CA PHE A 266 -9.50 -21.24 -24.03
C PHE A 266 -9.51 -22.39 -23.01
N ALA A 267 -9.91 -22.10 -21.76
CA ALA A 267 -10.10 -23.12 -20.72
C ALA A 267 -11.20 -22.71 -19.72
N GLU A 268 -11.87 -23.70 -19.13
CA GLU A 268 -12.79 -23.46 -18.00
C GLU A 268 -12.01 -23.36 -16.68
N SER A 269 -12.54 -22.55 -15.74
CA SER A 269 -11.95 -22.41 -14.40
C SER A 269 -11.87 -23.77 -13.69
N GLY A 270 -10.68 -24.15 -13.20
CA GLY A 270 -10.42 -25.44 -12.55
C GLY A 270 -10.21 -26.63 -13.51
N ALA A 271 -10.43 -26.47 -14.82
CA ALA A 271 -10.19 -27.53 -15.80
C ALA A 271 -8.70 -27.82 -15.99
N LEU A 272 -7.85 -26.80 -15.89
CA LEU A 272 -6.39 -26.93 -15.99
C LEU A 272 -5.79 -27.58 -14.74
N GLU A 273 -6.34 -27.30 -13.55
CA GLU A 273 -5.92 -27.92 -12.29
C GLU A 273 -6.31 -29.42 -12.23
N SER A 274 -7.50 -29.77 -12.75
CA SER A 274 -8.01 -31.15 -12.73
C SER A 274 -7.54 -32.00 -13.91
N GLY A 275 -7.29 -31.38 -15.07
CA GLY A 275 -6.87 -32.04 -16.31
C GLY A 275 -5.35 -32.17 -16.50
N GLY A 276 -4.54 -31.50 -15.68
CA GLY A 276 -3.08 -31.61 -15.69
C GLY A 276 -2.41 -31.04 -16.95
N GLU A 277 -1.21 -31.53 -17.26
CA GLU A 277 -0.36 -30.98 -18.34
C GLU A 277 -1.00 -31.05 -19.74
N GLU A 278 -1.75 -32.11 -20.03
CA GLU A 278 -2.37 -32.28 -21.36
C GLU A 278 -3.52 -31.28 -21.59
N ALA A 279 -4.29 -30.95 -20.56
CA ALA A 279 -5.35 -29.95 -20.66
C ALA A 279 -4.78 -28.55 -20.93
N ALA A 280 -3.66 -28.20 -20.27
CA ALA A 280 -2.96 -26.95 -20.53
C ALA A 280 -2.34 -26.91 -21.94
N ALA A 281 -1.74 -28.02 -22.38
CA ALA A 281 -1.21 -28.13 -23.73
C ALA A 281 -2.32 -27.97 -24.79
N GLN A 282 -3.50 -28.54 -24.55
CA GLN A 282 -4.64 -28.41 -25.46
C GLN A 282 -5.18 -26.98 -25.53
N ALA A 283 -5.40 -26.33 -24.37
CA ALA A 283 -5.83 -24.93 -24.32
C ALA A 283 -4.83 -24.01 -25.05
N LEU A 284 -3.52 -24.30 -24.91
CA LEU A 284 -2.49 -23.54 -25.59
C LEU A 284 -2.47 -23.78 -27.10
N ARG A 285 -2.75 -25.00 -27.58
CA ARG A 285 -2.94 -25.28 -29.02
C ARG A 285 -4.09 -24.46 -29.59
N GLU A 286 -5.22 -24.41 -28.88
CA GLU A 286 -6.39 -23.64 -29.31
C GLU A 286 -6.10 -22.13 -29.34
N TYR A 287 -5.38 -21.62 -28.33
CA TYR A 287 -4.86 -20.25 -28.34
C TYR A 287 -3.98 -20.00 -29.57
N GLN A 288 -2.98 -20.88 -29.82
CA GLN A 288 -2.06 -20.77 -30.94
C GLN A 288 -2.80 -20.74 -32.29
N GLU A 289 -3.74 -21.66 -32.52
CA GLU A 289 -4.56 -21.69 -33.74
C GLU A 289 -5.35 -20.39 -33.92
N SER A 290 -5.95 -19.85 -32.85
CA SER A 290 -6.73 -18.61 -32.89
C SER A 290 -5.88 -17.39 -33.31
N ARG A 291 -4.58 -17.43 -33.02
CA ARG A 291 -3.60 -16.39 -33.35
C ARG A 291 -2.83 -16.69 -34.64
N GLY A 292 -3.13 -17.80 -35.32
CA GLY A 292 -2.44 -18.23 -36.54
C GLY A 292 -1.01 -18.69 -36.32
N LEU A 293 -0.69 -19.15 -35.10
CA LEU A 293 0.58 -19.76 -34.73
C LEU A 293 0.53 -21.28 -34.93
N GLU A 294 1.70 -21.92 -34.98
CA GLU A 294 1.79 -23.38 -35.01
C GLU A 294 1.28 -23.97 -33.66
N PRO A 295 0.35 -24.93 -33.67
CA PRO A 295 -0.26 -25.49 -32.45
C PRO A 295 0.67 -26.50 -31.76
N THR A 296 1.78 -26.03 -31.20
CA THR A 296 2.78 -26.85 -30.51
C THR A 296 2.29 -27.36 -29.15
N GLY A 297 1.35 -26.66 -28.51
CA GLY A 297 0.91 -26.92 -27.13
C GLY A 297 1.97 -26.61 -26.08
N VAL A 298 3.02 -25.90 -26.46
CA VAL A 298 4.12 -25.46 -25.59
C VAL A 298 4.23 -23.94 -25.66
N LEU A 299 4.60 -23.31 -24.54
CA LEU A 299 4.86 -21.87 -24.49
C LEU A 299 6.22 -21.55 -25.14
N ASP A 300 6.29 -21.71 -26.45
CA ASP A 300 7.44 -21.30 -27.28
C ASP A 300 7.52 -19.76 -27.42
N ASP A 301 8.58 -19.27 -28.05
CA ASP A 301 8.81 -17.81 -28.18
C ASP A 301 7.70 -17.10 -28.93
N ASP A 302 7.18 -17.72 -29.99
CA ASP A 302 6.12 -17.12 -30.80
C ASP A 302 4.85 -16.95 -29.97
N THR A 303 4.50 -17.97 -29.19
CA THR A 303 3.36 -17.98 -28.26
C THR A 303 3.59 -17.04 -27.09
N PHE A 304 4.80 -17.00 -26.52
CA PHE A 304 5.15 -16.10 -25.43
C PHE A 304 4.98 -14.64 -25.83
N TYR A 305 5.46 -14.24 -27.01
CA TYR A 305 5.29 -12.88 -27.51
C TYR A 305 3.83 -12.52 -27.83
N ALA A 306 3.02 -13.49 -28.26
CA ALA A 306 1.60 -13.27 -28.49
C ALA A 306 0.87 -13.03 -27.16
N ILE A 307 1.07 -13.90 -26.17
CA ILE A 307 0.43 -13.82 -24.84
C ILE A 307 0.87 -12.57 -24.06
N THR A 308 2.12 -12.16 -24.22
CA THR A 308 2.67 -11.00 -23.50
C THR A 308 2.59 -9.69 -24.28
N ASP A 309 1.93 -9.64 -25.44
CA ASP A 309 1.76 -8.38 -26.17
C ASP A 309 0.86 -7.43 -25.35
N PRO A 310 1.30 -6.18 -25.08
CA PRO A 310 0.49 -5.18 -24.40
C PRO A 310 -0.88 -4.94 -25.05
N ALA A 311 -1.02 -5.20 -26.35
CA ALA A 311 -2.28 -5.02 -27.07
C ALA A 311 -3.40 -5.97 -26.63
N GLU A 312 -3.07 -7.09 -25.99
CA GLU A 312 -4.04 -8.10 -25.55
C GLU A 312 -4.76 -7.68 -24.27
N TRP A 313 -4.05 -7.06 -23.32
CA TRP A 313 -4.59 -6.74 -22.00
C TRP A 313 -4.77 -5.25 -21.72
N ARG A 314 -4.24 -4.34 -22.56
CA ARG A 314 -4.46 -2.90 -22.38
C ARG A 314 -5.86 -2.48 -22.81
N ASN A 315 -6.67 -2.04 -21.84
CA ASN A 315 -7.88 -1.28 -22.13
C ASN A 315 -7.56 0.22 -22.04
N ALA A 316 -7.68 0.95 -23.14
CA ALA A 316 -7.24 2.34 -23.18
C ALA A 316 -8.19 3.34 -22.50
N GLU A 317 -9.19 2.86 -21.74
CA GLU A 317 -9.85 3.72 -20.74
C GLU A 317 -8.84 4.27 -19.71
N ASP A 318 -7.79 3.51 -19.36
CA ASP A 318 -7.08 3.71 -18.10
C ASP A 318 -5.58 3.37 -18.08
N THR A 319 -4.81 3.88 -19.04
CA THR A 319 -3.41 4.24 -18.77
C THR A 319 -3.34 5.50 -17.89
N GLU A 320 -4.09 5.54 -16.78
CA GLU A 320 -3.89 6.55 -15.74
C GLU A 320 -2.71 6.14 -14.87
N MET A 321 -1.51 6.28 -15.42
CA MET A 321 -0.43 6.76 -14.58
C MET A 321 -0.74 8.23 -14.28
N ALA A 322 -1.56 8.54 -13.28
CA ALA A 322 -1.33 9.78 -12.59
C ALA A 322 -0.09 9.54 -11.71
N ALA A 323 0.97 10.35 -11.78
CA ALA A 323 1.49 10.79 -10.50
C ALA A 323 0.26 11.32 -9.79
N ALA A 324 -0.21 10.62 -8.75
CA ALA A 324 -1.12 11.26 -7.84
C ALA A 324 -0.46 12.60 -7.54
N ALA A 325 -1.16 13.68 -7.88
CA ALA A 325 -0.69 15.00 -7.56
C ALA A 325 -0.30 14.95 -6.07
N PRO A 326 0.79 15.61 -5.65
CA PRO A 326 0.90 15.98 -4.25
C PRO A 326 -0.47 16.53 -3.86
N PHE A 327 -1.13 15.88 -2.92
CA PHE A 327 -2.50 16.22 -2.60
C PHE A 327 -2.51 17.67 -2.08
N ASP A 328 -3.18 18.56 -2.82
CA ASP A 328 -3.36 20.00 -2.52
C ASP A 328 -4.63 20.26 -1.67
N GLY A 329 -5.27 19.20 -1.15
CA GLY A 329 -6.42 19.35 -0.25
C GLY A 329 -6.01 19.26 1.23
N ASP A 330 -6.98 19.51 2.11
CA ASP A 330 -6.79 19.33 3.55
C ASP A 330 -6.65 17.84 3.91
N ALA A 331 -5.45 17.42 4.33
CA ALA A 331 -5.15 16.04 4.68
C ALA A 331 -5.83 15.61 5.99
N ASP A 332 -6.27 16.55 6.82
CA ASP A 332 -7.09 16.27 8.01
C ASP A 332 -8.59 16.20 7.68
N GLN A 333 -9.00 16.33 6.41
CA GLN A 333 -10.39 16.11 5.99
C GLN A 333 -10.82 14.65 6.23
N GLY A 334 -12.05 14.45 6.71
CA GLY A 334 -12.62 13.11 6.87
C GLY A 334 -13.02 12.44 5.55
N VAL A 335 -12.84 11.12 5.47
CA VAL A 335 -13.45 10.23 4.47
C VAL A 335 -14.25 9.13 5.15
N ARG A 336 -15.30 8.64 4.49
CA ARG A 336 -16.24 7.65 5.05
C ARG A 336 -16.46 6.45 4.13
N HIS A 337 -16.85 5.33 4.72
CA HIS A 337 -17.24 4.10 4.04
C HIS A 337 -18.47 3.48 4.72
N ASP A 338 -19.55 3.30 3.96
CA ASP A 338 -20.82 2.74 4.45
C ASP A 338 -20.80 1.21 4.47
N LEU A 339 -21.20 0.62 5.60
CA LEU A 339 -21.49 -0.81 5.75
C LEU A 339 -23.03 -1.00 5.74
N ALA A 340 -23.52 -2.20 5.42
CA ALA A 340 -24.96 -2.42 5.24
C ALA A 340 -25.74 -2.41 6.58
N GLY A 341 -26.79 -1.58 6.68
CA GLY A 341 -27.72 -1.49 7.82
C GLY A 341 -27.60 -0.18 8.61
N ALA A 342 -28.71 0.44 9.03
CA ALA A 342 -28.67 1.73 9.75
C ALA A 342 -29.87 1.98 10.69
N ALA A 343 -29.57 2.62 11.83
CA ALA A 343 -30.39 3.59 12.56
C ALA A 343 -29.45 4.64 13.22
N ALA A 344 -29.94 5.84 13.59
CA ALA A 344 -29.08 6.98 13.99
C ALA A 344 -29.68 7.90 15.08
N VAL A 345 -28.79 8.55 15.87
CA VAL A 345 -29.04 9.74 16.73
C VAL A 345 -27.73 10.60 16.84
N PRO A 346 -27.78 11.96 16.88
CA PRO A 346 -26.59 12.83 17.14
C PRO A 346 -26.52 13.26 18.64
N ALA A 347 -25.50 13.87 19.27
CA ALA A 347 -24.08 14.23 19.09
C ALA A 347 -23.57 14.68 20.50
N ALA A 348 -22.25 14.66 20.83
CA ALA A 348 -21.58 15.64 21.74
C ALA A 348 -20.09 15.32 22.01
N LEU A 349 -19.26 16.36 22.13
CA LEU A 349 -17.80 16.30 22.33
C LEU A 349 -17.34 16.36 23.80
N ASP A 350 -18.28 16.46 24.74
CA ASP A 350 -18.01 16.48 26.19
C ASP A 350 -18.19 15.07 26.79
N PRO A 351 -17.40 14.73 27.83
CA PRO A 351 -17.48 13.42 28.46
C PRO A 351 -18.84 13.21 29.16
N ASN A 352 -19.34 11.99 29.09
CA ASN A 352 -20.55 11.56 29.79
C ASN A 352 -20.27 10.21 30.47
N THR A 353 -20.72 10.05 31.71
CA THR A 353 -20.48 8.82 32.46
C THR A 353 -21.41 7.68 32.05
N GLY A 354 -22.53 7.95 31.38
CA GLY A 354 -23.58 6.96 31.08
C GLY A 354 -24.27 6.43 32.35
N SER A 355 -25.20 5.49 32.18
CA SER A 355 -25.90 4.87 33.31
C SER A 355 -25.00 3.92 34.14
N GLY A 356 -23.98 3.33 33.51
CA GLY A 356 -23.12 2.31 34.12
C GLY A 356 -23.81 0.96 34.34
N GLU A 357 -25.02 0.76 33.79
CA GLU A 357 -25.77 -0.49 33.92
C GLU A 357 -25.07 -1.61 33.15
N ALA A 358 -24.39 -2.50 33.88
CA ALA A 358 -23.69 -3.65 33.34
C ALA A 358 -24.47 -4.94 33.62
N GLU A 359 -24.39 -5.89 32.69
CA GLU A 359 -24.88 -7.25 32.84
C GLU A 359 -23.73 -8.21 32.51
N ALA A 360 -23.35 -9.06 33.45
CA ALA A 360 -22.24 -9.98 33.25
C ALA A 360 -22.62 -11.09 32.26
N VAL A 361 -22.42 -10.81 30.98
CA VAL A 361 -22.64 -11.76 29.88
C VAL A 361 -21.31 -12.44 29.56
N ALA A 362 -21.32 -13.77 29.43
CA ALA A 362 -20.17 -14.53 28.96
C ALA A 362 -20.05 -14.42 27.44
N LEU A 363 -18.83 -14.50 26.92
CA LEU A 363 -18.63 -14.69 25.48
C LEU A 363 -19.26 -16.02 25.03
N ASP A 364 -19.83 -16.02 23.83
CA ASP A 364 -20.21 -17.26 23.18
C ASP A 364 -18.98 -18.02 22.63
N VAL A 365 -19.22 -19.23 22.11
CA VAL A 365 -18.14 -20.11 21.63
C VAL A 365 -17.45 -19.55 20.39
N ASP A 366 -18.20 -18.89 19.51
CA ASP A 366 -17.67 -18.34 18.27
C ASP A 366 -16.82 -17.10 18.56
N GLU A 367 -17.28 -16.23 19.46
CA GLU A 367 -16.54 -15.09 19.99
C GLU A 367 -15.25 -15.52 20.69
N ALA A 368 -15.34 -16.50 21.60
CA ALA A 368 -14.17 -17.01 22.31
C ALA A 368 -13.13 -17.61 21.35
N THR A 369 -13.58 -18.34 20.33
CA THR A 369 -12.73 -18.91 19.28
C THR A 369 -12.10 -17.83 18.41
N ALA A 370 -12.88 -16.83 18.02
CA ALA A 370 -12.40 -15.70 17.23
C ALA A 370 -11.33 -14.91 17.98
N PHE A 371 -11.53 -14.63 19.27
CA PHE A 371 -10.51 -13.96 20.10
C PHE A 371 -9.25 -14.80 20.28
N ALA A 372 -9.36 -16.12 20.42
CA ALA A 372 -8.20 -17.00 20.54
C ALA A 372 -7.36 -17.06 19.24
N ALA A 373 -8.00 -16.88 18.09
CA ALA A 373 -7.34 -16.88 16.78
C ALA A 373 -6.86 -15.49 16.33
N ALA A 374 -7.28 -14.42 17.00
CA ALA A 374 -7.04 -13.07 16.54
C ALA A 374 -5.67 -12.53 16.97
N GLY A 375 -5.01 -11.81 16.05
CA GLY A 375 -3.73 -11.15 16.30
C GLY A 375 -3.88 -9.64 16.50
N GLY A 376 -2.95 -9.03 17.24
CA GLY A 376 -2.84 -7.58 17.31
C GLY A 376 -2.54 -6.99 15.92
N THR A 377 -3.23 -5.90 15.56
CA THR A 377 -2.98 -5.21 14.29
C THR A 377 -1.81 -4.24 14.42
N TYR A 378 -0.95 -4.23 13.41
CA TYR A 378 0.10 -3.25 13.19
C TYR A 378 -0.13 -2.52 11.88
N SER A 379 0.38 -1.30 11.79
CA SER A 379 0.40 -0.56 10.53
C SER A 379 1.52 -1.08 9.61
N ALA A 380 1.34 -0.90 8.30
CA ALA A 380 2.33 -1.35 7.32
C ALA A 380 3.69 -0.65 7.47
N TYR A 381 3.77 0.56 8.03
CA TYR A 381 5.04 1.24 8.28
C TYR A 381 5.79 0.65 9.47
N GLU A 382 5.08 0.16 10.50
CA GLU A 382 5.71 -0.53 11.63
C GLU A 382 6.25 -1.90 11.21
N GLU A 383 5.49 -2.65 10.41
CA GLU A 383 5.91 -3.98 9.94
C GLU A 383 7.11 -3.91 8.97
N ALA A 384 7.23 -2.82 8.21
CA ALA A 384 8.32 -2.58 7.27
C ALA A 384 9.62 -2.13 7.97
N GLU A 385 9.52 -1.26 8.97
CA GLU A 385 10.69 -0.60 9.58
C GLU A 385 10.98 -1.03 11.03
N GLY A 386 10.21 -1.96 11.58
CA GLY A 386 10.39 -2.44 12.94
C GLY A 386 11.43 -3.53 13.09
N ARG A 387 11.80 -3.81 14.34
CA ARG A 387 12.86 -4.77 14.68
C ARG A 387 12.42 -6.20 14.39
N ARG A 388 13.33 -7.01 13.83
CA ARG A 388 13.12 -8.43 13.57
C ARG A 388 14.15 -9.29 14.31
N GLU A 389 13.74 -10.44 14.82
CA GLU A 389 14.64 -11.45 15.40
C GLU A 389 14.25 -12.83 14.88
N GLY A 390 15.22 -13.57 14.33
CA GLY A 390 14.93 -14.85 13.67
C GLY A 390 13.95 -14.75 12.49
N GLY A 391 13.87 -13.59 11.82
CA GLY A 391 12.93 -13.33 10.72
C GLY A 391 11.53 -12.85 11.15
N ASN A 392 11.17 -13.06 12.41
CA ASN A 392 9.87 -12.63 12.95
C ASN A 392 9.92 -11.15 13.35
N PHE A 393 8.88 -10.41 12.96
CA PHE A 393 8.65 -9.06 13.45
C PHE A 393 8.46 -9.11 14.97
N ILE A 394 9.30 -8.39 15.71
CA ILE A 394 9.10 -8.18 17.13
C ILE A 394 8.42 -6.82 17.30
N PRO A 395 7.17 -6.81 17.79
CA PRO A 395 6.46 -5.58 18.10
C PRO A 395 7.03 -4.94 19.39
N PHE A 396 8.24 -4.39 19.33
CA PHE A 396 8.80 -3.62 20.45
C PHE A 396 7.97 -2.36 20.66
N THR A 397 7.13 -2.45 21.67
CA THR A 397 6.17 -1.43 22.12
C THR A 397 6.23 -1.29 23.64
N VAL A 398 6.99 -2.15 24.32
CA VAL A 398 7.38 -2.01 25.73
C VAL A 398 8.78 -1.39 25.78
N ILE A 399 8.93 -0.27 26.49
CA ILE A 399 10.15 0.53 26.54
C ILE A 399 10.76 0.42 27.94
N GLY A 400 11.83 -0.38 28.04
CA GLY A 400 12.46 -0.65 29.32
C GLY A 400 11.75 -1.78 30.07
N ASN A 401 11.36 -1.54 31.31
CA ASN A 401 10.60 -2.51 32.09
C ASN A 401 9.11 -2.38 31.75
N ASP A 402 8.42 -3.51 31.66
CA ASP A 402 6.97 -3.52 31.46
C ASP A 402 6.25 -3.14 32.75
N ASP A 403 5.84 -1.87 32.83
CA ASP A 403 5.22 -1.27 34.02
C ASP A 403 3.69 -1.16 33.85
N ARG A 404 3.11 -1.84 32.86
CA ARG A 404 1.65 -1.83 32.63
C ARG A 404 0.90 -2.46 33.79
N ALA A 405 -0.11 -1.75 34.29
CA ALA A 405 -0.99 -2.25 35.34
C ALA A 405 -2.29 -2.81 34.77
N ALA A 406 -2.70 -3.98 35.27
CA ALA A 406 -3.98 -4.59 34.91
C ALA A 406 -5.16 -3.82 35.50
N VAL A 407 -6.17 -3.54 34.68
CA VAL A 407 -7.45 -2.97 35.13
C VAL A 407 -8.39 -4.13 35.49
N LEU A 408 -8.67 -4.28 36.79
CA LEU A 408 -9.48 -5.39 37.29
C LEU A 408 -10.99 -5.13 37.19
N ASP A 409 -11.40 -3.87 37.38
CA ASP A 409 -12.78 -3.43 37.21
C ASP A 409 -12.91 -2.59 35.94
N THR A 410 -13.41 -3.23 34.88
CA THR A 410 -13.70 -2.58 33.59
C THR A 410 -15.11 -2.02 33.52
N THR A 411 -15.92 -2.16 34.58
CA THR A 411 -17.29 -1.63 34.65
C THR A 411 -17.34 -0.18 35.16
N ALA A 412 -16.27 0.28 35.81
CA ALA A 412 -16.10 1.67 36.21
C ALA A 412 -15.75 2.58 35.00
N PHE A 413 -16.25 3.82 35.02
CA PHE A 413 -15.82 4.85 34.05
C PHE A 413 -14.43 5.37 34.46
N PRO A 414 -13.49 5.58 33.52
CA PRO A 414 -13.68 5.54 32.07
C PRO A 414 -13.47 4.17 31.41
N SER A 415 -13.00 3.15 32.14
CA SER A 415 -12.68 1.82 31.61
C SER A 415 -13.82 1.16 30.81
N ARG A 416 -15.08 1.33 31.24
CA ARG A 416 -16.24 0.80 30.51
C ARG A 416 -16.49 1.41 29.14
N ALA A 417 -15.99 2.62 28.91
CA ALA A 417 -16.09 3.32 27.61
C ALA A 417 -14.93 2.97 26.67
N ILE A 418 -13.96 2.15 27.11
CA ILE A 418 -12.88 1.63 26.27
C ILE A 418 -13.30 0.27 25.69
N VAL A 419 -13.24 0.15 24.37
CA VAL A 419 -13.77 -0.98 23.62
C VAL A 419 -12.64 -1.85 23.06
N GLN A 420 -12.84 -3.16 23.06
CA GLN A 420 -12.05 -4.07 22.24
C GLN A 420 -12.73 -4.22 20.88
N ILE A 421 -11.95 -4.11 19.82
CA ILE A 421 -12.43 -4.16 18.43
C ILE A 421 -11.92 -5.46 17.82
N LEU A 422 -12.84 -6.25 17.28
CA LEU A 422 -12.56 -7.43 16.46
C LEU A 422 -13.00 -7.14 15.01
N PHE A 423 -12.17 -7.46 14.03
CA PHE A 423 -12.47 -7.20 12.62
C PHE A 423 -11.65 -8.06 11.65
N ARG A 424 -12.04 -8.05 10.37
CA ARG A 424 -11.39 -8.78 9.30
C ARG A 424 -10.79 -7.86 8.23
N LYS A 425 -9.49 -8.02 7.96
CA LYS A 425 -8.79 -7.25 6.90
C LYS A 425 -9.20 -7.66 5.48
N ARG A 426 -9.49 -8.95 5.26
CA ARG A 426 -9.94 -9.51 3.97
C ARG A 426 -10.72 -10.80 4.20
N GLU A 427 -11.74 -11.05 3.39
CA GLU A 427 -12.47 -12.31 3.37
C GLU A 427 -11.52 -13.51 3.25
N GLY A 428 -11.68 -14.50 4.14
CA GLY A 428 -10.80 -15.67 4.23
C GLY A 428 -9.50 -15.50 5.02
N LEU A 429 -9.14 -14.29 5.46
CA LEU A 429 -8.03 -14.04 6.39
C LEU A 429 -8.51 -14.01 7.86
N GLY A 430 -7.60 -14.32 8.78
CA GLY A 430 -7.87 -14.39 10.22
C GLY A 430 -8.37 -13.08 10.84
N GLN A 431 -8.93 -13.19 12.05
CA GLN A 431 -9.47 -12.08 12.83
C GLN A 431 -8.35 -11.17 13.39
N ASN A 432 -8.65 -9.89 13.57
CA ASN A 432 -7.69 -8.86 13.97
C ASN A 432 -8.22 -8.07 15.16
N LEU A 433 -7.30 -7.61 16.01
CA LEU A 433 -7.60 -6.95 17.28
C LEU A 433 -7.10 -5.50 17.26
N CYS A 434 -7.94 -4.60 17.75
CA CYS A 434 -7.61 -3.22 18.09
C CYS A 434 -8.33 -2.77 19.37
N THR A 435 -8.02 -1.55 19.82
CA THR A 435 -8.72 -0.84 20.87
C THR A 435 -9.42 0.39 20.28
N GLY A 436 -10.47 0.86 20.93
CA GLY A 436 -11.03 2.19 20.69
C GLY A 436 -11.64 2.76 21.97
N ALA A 437 -12.22 3.95 21.87
CA ALA A 437 -12.98 4.56 22.96
C ALA A 437 -14.28 5.17 22.44
N MET A 438 -15.37 4.99 23.19
CA MET A 438 -16.65 5.66 22.92
C MET A 438 -16.45 7.17 23.00
N ILE A 439 -16.93 7.90 22.00
CA ILE A 439 -16.96 9.38 21.94
C ILE A 439 -18.38 9.95 21.74
N ALA A 440 -19.38 9.06 21.62
CA ALA A 440 -20.79 9.38 21.52
C ALA A 440 -21.63 8.14 21.91
N PRO A 441 -22.97 8.23 21.96
CA PRO A 441 -23.84 7.07 22.13
C PRO A 441 -23.55 5.92 21.16
N ASP A 442 -23.22 6.23 19.91
CA ASP A 442 -23.12 5.28 18.79
C ASP A 442 -21.77 5.34 18.06
N MET A 443 -20.72 5.95 18.65
CA MET A 443 -19.47 6.17 17.94
C MET A 443 -18.23 5.87 18.78
N VAL A 444 -17.28 5.17 18.16
CA VAL A 444 -15.96 4.83 18.68
C VAL A 444 -14.88 5.58 17.91
N LEU A 445 -13.94 6.23 18.61
CA LEU A 445 -12.71 6.76 18.05
C LEU A 445 -11.59 5.71 18.16
N THR A 446 -10.78 5.54 17.11
CA THR A 446 -9.71 4.54 17.03
C THR A 446 -8.60 4.98 16.05
N ALA A 447 -7.61 4.11 15.80
CA ALA A 447 -6.55 4.34 14.82
C ALA A 447 -7.09 4.16 13.38
N GLY A 448 -6.53 4.90 12.42
CA GLY A 448 -6.87 4.76 11.01
C GLY A 448 -6.53 3.36 10.47
N HIS A 449 -5.42 2.77 10.93
CA HIS A 449 -5.04 1.41 10.56
C HIS A 449 -5.92 0.31 11.17
N CYS A 450 -6.79 0.63 12.12
CA CYS A 450 -7.79 -0.33 12.63
C CYS A 450 -9.05 -0.38 11.75
N VAL A 451 -9.20 0.56 10.81
CA VAL A 451 -10.38 0.65 9.93
C VAL A 451 -10.05 0.58 8.43
N HIS A 452 -8.81 0.92 8.05
CA HIS A 452 -8.36 0.97 6.66
C HIS A 452 -6.85 0.66 6.55
N GLY A 453 -6.41 -0.04 5.50
CA GLY A 453 -5.00 -0.42 5.30
C GLY A 453 -3.99 0.69 5.01
N GLY A 454 -4.41 1.95 5.05
CA GLY A 454 -3.61 3.14 4.76
C GLY A 454 -3.17 3.28 3.30
N THR A 455 -2.77 4.49 2.92
CA THR A 455 -2.35 4.89 1.57
C THR A 455 -3.43 4.71 0.50
N THR A 456 -3.14 5.19 -0.72
CA THR A 456 -3.98 4.91 -1.90
C THR A 456 -4.05 3.42 -2.26
N MET A 457 -3.23 2.56 -1.64
CA MET A 457 -3.19 1.11 -1.88
C MET A 457 -4.00 0.31 -0.85
N GLY A 458 -4.42 0.92 0.25
CA GLY A 458 -5.17 0.26 1.31
C GLY A 458 -6.64 0.07 0.98
N SER A 459 -7.28 -0.88 1.67
CA SER A 459 -8.71 -1.12 1.60
C SER A 459 -9.36 -0.91 2.96
N TRP A 460 -10.65 -0.58 2.95
CA TRP A 460 -11.50 -0.64 4.14
C TRP A 460 -11.70 -2.08 4.59
N TYR A 461 -11.82 -2.26 5.90
CA TYR A 461 -12.02 -3.58 6.51
C TYR A 461 -13.51 -3.88 6.73
N ALA A 462 -13.82 -5.11 7.15
CA ALA A 462 -15.19 -5.59 7.33
C ALA A 462 -15.32 -6.42 8.61
N ASP A 463 -16.56 -6.87 8.88
CA ASP A 463 -16.92 -7.79 9.97
C ASP A 463 -16.53 -7.29 11.37
N PHE A 464 -16.86 -6.03 11.65
CA PHE A 464 -16.53 -5.40 12.93
C PHE A 464 -17.48 -5.82 14.05
N GLU A 465 -16.88 -6.17 15.19
CA GLU A 465 -17.55 -6.41 16.46
C GLU A 465 -16.87 -5.62 17.57
N ILE A 466 -17.66 -4.89 18.34
CA ILE A 466 -17.21 -3.89 19.30
C ILE A 466 -17.65 -4.31 20.70
N PHE A 467 -16.71 -4.51 21.61
CA PHE A 467 -16.95 -5.02 22.96
C PHE A 467 -16.52 -4.00 24.04
N PRO A 468 -17.44 -3.14 24.51
CA PRO A 468 -17.13 -2.17 25.57
C PRO A 468 -16.87 -2.84 26.92
N GLY A 469 -15.81 -2.40 27.61
CA GLY A 469 -15.53 -2.84 28.97
C GLY A 469 -15.30 -4.35 29.12
N ARG A 470 -14.93 -5.07 28.05
CA ARG A 470 -14.63 -6.50 28.10
C ARG A 470 -13.58 -6.79 29.18
N ASN A 471 -13.78 -7.87 29.93
CA ASN A 471 -12.83 -8.35 30.92
C ASN A 471 -12.77 -9.87 30.89
N THR A 472 -11.68 -10.39 30.34
CA THR A 472 -11.45 -11.82 30.14
C THR A 472 -12.57 -12.46 29.29
N GLY A 473 -13.24 -13.49 29.79
CA GLY A 473 -14.35 -14.15 29.10
C GLY A 473 -15.71 -13.44 29.22
N SER A 474 -15.77 -12.20 29.74
CA SER A 474 -17.03 -11.47 29.94
C SER A 474 -17.12 -10.19 29.12
N LYS A 475 -18.32 -9.93 28.56
CA LYS A 475 -18.73 -8.69 27.88
C LYS A 475 -19.81 -7.97 28.69
N PRO A 476 -19.46 -7.15 29.71
CA PRO A 476 -20.42 -6.58 30.67
C PRO A 476 -21.48 -5.65 30.06
N PHE A 477 -21.25 -5.16 28.84
CA PHE A 477 -22.14 -4.26 28.13
C PHE A 477 -22.68 -4.87 26.83
N GLY A 478 -22.38 -6.14 26.56
CA GLY A 478 -22.68 -6.78 25.26
C GLY A 478 -21.71 -6.36 24.17
N ASP A 479 -22.17 -6.45 22.93
CA ASP A 479 -21.43 -6.14 21.72
C ASP A 479 -22.31 -5.40 20.70
N CYS A 480 -21.65 -4.68 19.78
CA CYS A 480 -22.30 -3.99 18.67
C CYS A 480 -21.52 -4.18 17.37
N LYS A 481 -22.19 -3.99 16.23
CA LYS A 481 -21.57 -4.06 14.90
C LYS A 481 -21.30 -2.66 14.35
N ALA A 482 -20.44 -2.57 13.35
CA ALA A 482 -20.19 -1.31 12.65
C ALA A 482 -21.18 -1.09 11.49
N THR A 483 -21.70 0.13 11.38
CA THR A 483 -22.52 0.60 10.26
C THR A 483 -21.76 1.51 9.31
N ARG A 484 -20.71 2.19 9.79
CA ARG A 484 -19.88 3.08 8.97
C ARG A 484 -18.49 3.23 9.56
N LEU A 485 -17.51 3.37 8.67
CA LEU A 485 -16.11 3.60 9.02
C LEU A 485 -15.68 4.98 8.55
N TYR A 486 -14.78 5.61 9.31
CA TYR A 486 -14.20 6.91 9.00
C TYR A 486 -12.69 6.89 9.16
N ALA A 487 -11.98 7.66 8.34
CA ALA A 487 -10.54 7.89 8.48
C ALA A 487 -10.19 9.30 8.00
N LEU A 488 -9.03 9.81 8.42
CA LEU A 488 -8.49 11.03 7.81
C LEU A 488 -8.08 10.77 6.36
N ARG A 489 -8.24 11.75 5.50
CA ARG A 489 -7.88 11.64 4.08
C ARG A 489 -6.38 11.45 3.90
N GLY A 490 -5.56 12.10 4.70
CA GLY A 490 -4.11 11.89 4.69
C GLY A 490 -3.72 10.44 5.00
N TRP A 491 -4.58 9.68 5.70
CA TRP A 491 -4.39 8.24 5.89
C TRP A 491 -4.65 7.47 4.60
N THR A 492 -5.78 7.71 3.95
CA THR A 492 -6.26 6.91 2.79
C THR A 492 -5.72 7.36 1.44
N SER A 493 -5.14 8.56 1.36
CA SER A 493 -4.65 9.14 0.10
C SER A 493 -3.15 9.38 0.06
N ALA A 494 -2.44 9.09 1.16
CA ALA A 494 -0.98 9.12 1.15
C ALA A 494 -0.42 8.16 0.09
N LEU A 495 0.64 8.58 -0.59
CA LEU A 495 1.32 7.77 -1.60
C LEU A 495 2.38 6.87 -0.99
N PHE A 496 2.90 7.27 0.17
CA PHE A 496 3.92 6.53 0.89
C PHE A 496 3.41 6.21 2.29
N VAL A 497 3.67 4.98 2.72
CA VAL A 497 3.31 4.47 4.05
C VAL A 497 3.97 5.33 5.16
N ALA A 498 5.17 5.85 4.91
CA ALA A 498 5.89 6.73 5.83
C ALA A 498 5.21 8.10 6.03
N ASP A 499 4.40 8.56 5.07
CA ASP A 499 3.67 9.83 5.17
C ASP A 499 2.28 9.60 5.78
N SER A 500 1.65 8.47 5.47
CA SER A 500 0.32 8.12 6.01
C SER A 500 0.34 8.06 7.53
N ARG A 501 1.46 7.63 8.15
CA ARG A 501 1.59 7.52 9.61
C ARG A 501 1.21 8.81 10.34
N LEU A 502 1.43 10.00 9.76
CA LEU A 502 1.09 11.28 10.37
C LEU A 502 -0.42 11.51 10.52
N TYR A 503 -1.23 10.77 9.78
CA TYR A 503 -2.69 10.91 9.67
C TYR A 503 -3.46 9.68 10.16
N ASP A 504 -2.80 8.76 10.86
CA ASP A 504 -3.38 7.51 11.35
C ASP A 504 -4.44 7.76 12.43
N LEU A 505 -5.68 8.05 12.03
CA LEU A 505 -6.82 8.33 12.89
C LEU A 505 -8.10 7.91 12.16
N GLY A 506 -9.00 7.23 12.87
CA GLY A 506 -10.27 6.77 12.35
C GLY A 506 -11.36 6.71 13.39
N ALA A 507 -12.57 6.40 12.95
CA ALA A 507 -13.72 6.20 13.80
C ALA A 507 -14.65 5.14 13.22
N ILE A 508 -15.51 4.60 14.08
CA ILE A 508 -16.50 3.57 13.76
C ILE A 508 -17.84 4.04 14.29
N ARG A 509 -18.87 4.09 13.45
CA ARG A 509 -20.26 4.24 13.88
C ARG A 509 -20.88 2.86 14.09
N LEU A 510 -21.67 2.74 15.14
CA LEU A 510 -22.27 1.50 15.61
C LEU A 510 -23.72 1.35 15.12
N ASP A 511 -24.27 0.15 15.24
CA ASP A 511 -25.68 -0.17 15.04
C ASP A 511 -26.52 -0.03 16.33
N CYS A 512 -25.92 0.47 17.40
CA CYS A 512 -26.48 0.51 18.74
C CYS A 512 -26.07 1.81 19.47
N ASP A 513 -26.83 2.20 20.50
CA ASP A 513 -26.53 3.35 21.37
C ASP A 513 -25.83 2.93 22.69
N ILE A 514 -24.86 2.01 22.63
CA ILE A 514 -24.24 1.44 23.83
C ILE A 514 -23.50 2.47 24.70
N GLY A 515 -23.14 3.61 24.12
CA GLY A 515 -22.59 4.77 24.82
C GLY A 515 -23.53 5.33 25.90
N LEU A 516 -24.85 5.14 25.81
CA LEU A 516 -25.79 5.55 26.87
C LEU A 516 -25.55 4.77 28.18
N ARG A 517 -25.10 3.52 28.08
CA ARG A 517 -24.77 2.68 29.25
C ARG A 517 -23.31 2.83 29.65
N THR A 518 -22.41 2.82 28.69
CA THR A 518 -20.96 2.83 28.94
C THR A 518 -20.45 4.24 29.31
N GLY A 519 -21.16 5.27 28.89
CA GLY A 519 -20.61 6.62 28.83
C GLY A 519 -19.65 6.77 27.65
N TRP A 520 -19.09 7.96 27.50
CA TRP A 520 -18.12 8.27 26.46
C TRP A 520 -17.13 9.32 26.94
N PHE A 521 -15.96 9.32 26.32
CA PHE A 521 -14.94 10.34 26.54
C PHE A 521 -15.32 11.62 25.80
N GLY A 522 -14.85 12.75 26.31
CA GLY A 522 -14.78 13.96 25.50
C GLY A 522 -13.57 13.92 24.57
N VAL A 523 -13.48 14.89 23.65
CA VAL A 523 -12.33 15.02 22.75
C VAL A 523 -11.82 16.46 22.79
N ALA A 524 -10.51 16.65 22.95
CA ALA A 524 -9.90 17.98 23.04
C ALA A 524 -8.57 18.04 22.30
N PRO A 525 -8.15 19.20 21.78
CA PRO A 525 -6.85 19.33 21.15
C PRO A 525 -5.73 19.20 22.18
N LEU A 526 -4.68 18.44 21.87
CA LEU A 526 -3.45 18.45 22.66
C LEU A 526 -2.70 19.77 22.36
N PRO A 527 -2.26 20.56 23.35
CA PRO A 527 -1.51 21.79 23.10
C PRO A 527 -0.05 21.52 22.72
N ASP A 528 0.58 22.45 21.98
CA ASP A 528 2.01 22.34 21.61
C ASP A 528 2.94 22.31 22.84
N THR A 529 2.47 22.84 23.96
CA THR A 529 3.16 22.90 25.25
C THR A 529 2.97 21.65 26.11
N ALA A 530 2.39 20.57 25.56
CA ALA A 530 2.10 19.36 26.32
C ALA A 530 3.34 18.52 26.70
N SER A 531 4.53 18.84 26.18
CA SER A 531 5.76 18.14 26.58
C SER A 531 5.96 18.25 28.10
N GLY A 532 6.21 17.11 28.75
CA GLY A 532 6.32 16.97 30.19
C GLY A 532 4.99 16.77 30.93
N GLN A 533 3.83 16.98 30.29
CA GLN A 533 2.52 16.68 30.90
C GLN A 533 2.29 15.16 30.97
N PRO A 534 1.52 14.66 31.96
CA PRO A 534 1.22 13.24 32.08
C PRO A 534 0.53 12.69 30.83
N SER A 535 0.89 11.48 30.42
CA SER A 535 0.20 10.75 29.35
C SER A 535 -0.20 9.38 29.88
N THR A 536 -1.49 9.08 29.81
CA THR A 536 -2.05 7.78 30.21
C THR A 536 -2.60 7.08 28.98
N VAL A 537 -2.14 5.86 28.72
CA VAL A 537 -2.65 4.99 27.65
C VAL A 537 -3.35 3.80 28.29
N GLN A 538 -4.61 3.56 27.95
CA GLN A 538 -5.37 2.39 28.44
C GLN A 538 -6.02 1.64 27.27
N GLY A 539 -5.87 0.31 27.25
CA GLY A 539 -6.43 -0.51 26.18
C GLY A 539 -6.19 -2.01 26.32
N TYR A 540 -6.49 -2.75 25.27
CA TYR A 540 -6.33 -4.20 25.25
C TYR A 540 -5.02 -4.58 24.58
N ALA A 541 -4.15 -5.31 25.28
CA ALA A 541 -2.85 -5.73 24.76
C ALA A 541 -2.85 -7.24 24.49
N ALA A 542 -2.40 -7.65 23.31
CA ALA A 542 -2.45 -9.06 22.87
C ALA A 542 -1.36 -9.95 23.48
N ASP A 543 -0.33 -9.38 24.11
CA ASP A 543 0.75 -10.13 24.76
C ASP A 543 0.45 -10.55 26.21
N LYS A 544 -0.70 -10.13 26.75
CA LYS A 544 -1.04 -10.32 28.16
C LYS A 544 -2.09 -11.40 28.34
N GLU A 545 -1.80 -12.36 29.22
CA GLU A 545 -2.72 -13.42 29.61
C GLU A 545 -3.28 -13.23 31.04
N PRO A 546 -4.55 -13.58 31.31
CA PRO A 546 -5.56 -14.00 30.35
C PRO A 546 -5.98 -12.84 29.43
N GLY A 547 -6.10 -13.11 28.13
CA GLY A 547 -6.51 -12.13 27.14
C GLY A 547 -7.88 -11.49 27.42
N GLY A 548 -8.14 -10.32 26.84
CA GLY A 548 -9.41 -9.59 27.00
C GLY A 548 -9.50 -8.72 28.26
N ARG A 549 -8.37 -8.43 28.90
CA ARG A 549 -8.28 -7.46 30.00
C ARG A 549 -7.65 -6.16 29.51
N GLN A 550 -8.10 -5.04 30.06
CA GLN A 550 -7.49 -3.74 29.82
C GLN A 550 -6.22 -3.56 30.66
N TRP A 551 -5.25 -2.88 30.08
CA TRP A 551 -3.97 -2.53 30.69
C TRP A 551 -3.76 -1.04 30.59
N VAL A 552 -3.28 -0.43 31.67
CA VAL A 552 -2.95 0.99 31.73
C VAL A 552 -1.44 1.16 31.81
N SER A 553 -0.91 2.05 30.99
CA SER A 553 0.46 2.55 31.07
C SER A 553 0.44 4.04 31.39
N LEU A 554 1.40 4.47 32.20
CA LEU A 554 1.54 5.84 32.68
C LEU A 554 2.94 6.37 32.35
N ASP A 555 3.00 7.50 31.67
CA ASP A 555 4.23 8.24 31.42
C ASP A 555 3.94 9.76 31.35
N ARG A 556 4.73 10.48 30.56
CA ARG A 556 4.57 11.87 30.19
C ARG A 556 4.86 12.02 28.70
N PHE A 557 4.30 13.03 28.05
CA PHE A 557 4.71 13.34 26.69
C PHE A 557 6.18 13.78 26.67
N ARG A 558 7.00 13.12 25.85
CA ARG A 558 8.43 13.42 25.67
C ARG A 558 8.62 14.48 24.60
N VAL A 559 7.99 14.27 23.45
CA VAL A 559 8.08 15.16 22.30
C VAL A 559 6.68 15.43 21.77
N ILE A 560 6.39 16.68 21.46
CA ILE A 560 5.19 17.12 20.76
C ILE A 560 5.61 17.65 19.40
N GLU A 561 5.03 17.08 18.35
CA GLU A 561 5.13 17.55 16.97
C GLU A 561 3.75 18.03 16.51
N SER A 562 3.68 18.62 15.31
CA SER A 562 2.45 19.18 14.75
C SER A 562 1.31 18.15 14.70
N GLN A 563 1.60 16.94 14.24
CA GLN A 563 0.60 15.88 13.98
C GLN A 563 0.72 14.68 14.92
N LYS A 564 1.80 14.61 15.70
CA LYS A 564 2.17 13.46 16.53
C LYS A 564 2.64 13.89 17.91
N ALA A 565 2.45 13.02 18.88
CA ALA A 565 3.06 13.15 20.20
C ALA A 565 3.68 11.81 20.61
N PHE A 566 4.79 11.89 21.33
CA PHE A 566 5.66 10.75 21.65
C PHE A 566 5.77 10.56 23.15
N TYR A 567 5.85 9.31 23.59
CA TYR A 567 5.98 8.91 24.99
C TYR A 567 6.66 7.55 25.15
N GLU A 568 6.98 7.20 26.38
CA GLU A 568 7.48 5.88 26.77
C GLU A 568 6.39 5.01 27.42
N ASN A 569 5.11 5.37 27.30
CA ASN A 569 4.02 4.45 27.68
C ASN A 569 4.19 3.13 26.94
N ASP A 570 4.25 2.05 27.69
CA ASP A 570 4.25 0.68 27.19
C ASP A 570 2.94 0.34 26.49
N THR A 571 3.04 -0.18 25.28
CA THR A 571 1.91 -0.61 24.45
C THR A 571 2.18 -2.00 23.86
N PHE A 572 1.26 -2.56 23.07
CA PHE A 572 1.48 -3.77 22.29
C PHE A 572 0.49 -3.90 21.14
N GLY A 573 0.68 -4.87 20.23
CA GLY A 573 -0.37 -5.23 19.28
C GLY A 573 -1.72 -5.40 19.98
N GLY A 574 -2.76 -4.75 19.44
CA GLY A 574 -4.09 -4.66 20.05
C GLY A 574 -4.37 -3.34 20.78
N THR A 575 -3.36 -2.63 21.30
CA THR A 575 -3.58 -1.32 21.96
C THR A 575 -3.73 -0.18 20.96
N SER A 576 -3.54 -0.45 19.67
CA SER A 576 -3.79 0.50 18.60
C SER A 576 -5.21 1.05 18.68
N GLY A 577 -5.33 2.37 18.67
CA GLY A 577 -6.60 3.08 18.84
C GLY A 577 -6.98 3.40 20.28
N SER A 578 -6.15 3.03 21.27
CA SER A 578 -6.34 3.42 22.67
C SER A 578 -6.45 4.93 22.86
N PRO A 579 -7.37 5.41 23.71
CA PRO A 579 -7.40 6.81 24.11
C PRO A 579 -6.13 7.15 24.89
N VAL A 580 -5.55 8.32 24.58
CA VAL A 580 -4.51 8.94 25.39
C VAL A 580 -5.09 10.18 26.07
N VAL A 581 -5.07 10.16 27.39
CA VAL A 581 -5.60 11.24 28.24
C VAL A 581 -4.49 11.86 29.08
N THR A 582 -4.68 13.12 29.48
CA THR A 582 -3.74 13.85 30.33
C THR A 582 -4.26 13.89 31.76
N GLY A 583 -3.60 13.20 32.68
CA GLY A 583 -4.00 13.16 34.09
C GLY A 583 -5.31 12.39 34.31
N GLN A 584 -6.30 13.04 34.91
CA GLN A 584 -7.62 12.46 35.22
C GLN A 584 -8.76 13.07 34.38
N ASP A 585 -8.44 13.92 33.40
CA ASP A 585 -9.45 14.50 32.50
C ASP A 585 -9.89 13.41 31.49
N PRO A 586 -11.17 12.99 31.46
CA PRO A 586 -11.66 11.97 30.54
C PRO A 586 -11.88 12.54 29.13
N ARG A 587 -10.95 13.37 28.65
CA ARG A 587 -10.90 13.89 27.29
C ARG A 587 -9.72 13.31 26.55
N ILE A 588 -10.00 12.69 25.41
CA ILE A 588 -8.99 12.16 24.49
C ILE A 588 -8.27 13.34 23.86
N THR A 589 -6.96 13.38 24.04
CA THR A 589 -6.08 14.41 23.45
C THR A 589 -5.20 13.84 22.33
N CYS A 590 -5.07 12.51 22.29
CA CYS A 590 -4.31 11.79 21.30
C CYS A 590 -4.83 10.35 21.18
N VAL A 591 -4.62 9.68 20.05
CA VAL A 591 -4.97 8.27 19.84
C VAL A 591 -3.72 7.45 19.60
N HIS A 592 -3.46 6.42 20.42
CA HIS A 592 -2.26 5.59 20.28
C HIS A 592 -2.25 4.88 18.92
N THR A 593 -1.13 4.96 18.21
CA THR A 593 -1.03 4.46 16.82
C THR A 593 0.31 3.82 16.46
N ASN A 594 1.37 4.04 17.25
CA ASN A 594 2.72 3.65 16.86
C ASN A 594 3.53 3.05 18.00
N GLY A 595 4.16 1.92 17.73
CA GLY A 595 5.33 1.37 18.42
C GLY A 595 6.66 1.89 17.86
N LEU A 596 7.76 1.35 18.40
CA LEU A 596 9.12 1.70 17.99
C LEU A 596 9.43 1.21 16.57
N HIS A 597 9.90 2.09 15.70
CA HIS A 597 10.33 1.75 14.34
C HIS A 597 11.31 2.79 13.76
N GLY A 598 12.01 2.43 12.69
CA GLY A 598 12.76 3.38 11.87
C GLY A 598 13.85 4.15 12.62
N SER A 599 13.87 5.49 12.47
CA SER A 599 14.90 6.39 13.01
C SER A 599 14.31 7.62 13.71
N GLY A 600 15.15 8.40 14.41
CA GLY A 600 14.72 9.61 15.11
C GLY A 600 13.84 9.32 16.33
N ASN A 601 12.78 10.11 16.53
CA ASN A 601 11.84 9.92 17.65
C ASN A 601 11.15 8.55 17.59
N TRP A 602 10.84 8.08 16.39
CA TRP A 602 10.18 6.78 16.13
C TRP A 602 11.00 5.59 16.63
N SER A 603 12.33 5.68 16.61
CA SER A 603 13.21 4.60 17.09
C SER A 603 13.35 4.55 18.61
N ARG A 604 12.77 5.53 19.32
CA ARG A 604 13.00 5.75 20.77
C ARG A 604 11.71 5.79 21.58
N PHE A 605 10.60 6.19 20.98
CA PHE A 605 9.35 6.43 21.66
C PHE A 605 8.18 5.81 20.90
N ASN A 606 7.20 5.33 21.64
CA ASN A 606 5.88 5.09 21.11
C ASN A 606 5.21 6.42 20.78
N ALA A 607 4.23 6.40 19.88
CA ALA A 607 3.56 7.61 19.46
C ALA A 607 2.06 7.47 19.33
N CYS A 608 1.40 8.63 19.34
CA CYS A 608 -0.02 8.78 19.13
C CYS A 608 -0.30 9.86 18.09
N THR A 609 -1.40 9.69 17.35
CA THR A 609 -1.91 10.69 16.43
C THR A 609 -2.59 11.79 17.22
N ARG A 610 -2.06 12.99 17.12
CA ARG A 610 -2.47 14.15 17.92
C ARG A 610 -3.84 14.64 17.48
N ILE A 611 -4.72 14.94 18.44
CA ILE A 611 -5.93 15.72 18.14
C ILE A 611 -5.51 17.18 17.99
N THR A 612 -5.59 17.70 16.76
CA THR A 612 -5.41 19.11 16.43
C THR A 612 -6.77 19.82 16.42
N PRO A 613 -6.83 21.16 16.44
CA PRO A 613 -8.09 21.88 16.24
C PRO A 613 -8.82 21.48 14.94
N GLN A 614 -8.06 21.22 13.87
CA GLN A 614 -8.59 20.75 12.57
C GLN A 614 -9.19 19.35 12.69
N ARG A 615 -8.46 18.40 13.30
CA ARG A 615 -8.96 17.04 13.51
C ARG A 615 -10.15 17.00 14.47
N LEU A 616 -10.19 17.88 15.47
CA LEU A 616 -11.37 18.04 16.33
C LEU A 616 -12.60 18.47 15.51
N ALA A 617 -12.44 19.42 14.59
CA ALA A 617 -13.52 19.84 13.69
C ALA A 617 -13.95 18.68 12.76
N THR A 618 -13.00 17.89 12.24
CA THR A 618 -13.31 16.70 11.45
C THR A 618 -14.09 15.66 12.26
N ILE A 619 -13.69 15.37 13.50
CA ILE A 619 -14.40 14.46 14.40
C ILE A 619 -15.80 15.00 14.71
N ALA A 620 -15.94 16.30 14.96
CA ALA A 620 -17.23 16.94 15.15
C ALA A 620 -18.14 16.75 13.93
N GLY A 621 -17.59 16.90 12.72
CA GLY A 621 -18.30 16.62 11.48
C GLY A 621 -18.79 15.17 11.39
N TRP A 622 -17.96 14.19 11.75
CA TRP A 622 -18.37 12.78 11.80
C TRP A 622 -19.53 12.55 12.78
N LEU A 623 -19.53 13.23 13.93
CA LEU A 623 -20.60 13.15 14.92
C LEU A 623 -21.92 13.75 14.41
N GLU A 624 -21.85 14.86 13.66
CA GLU A 624 -23.01 15.58 13.13
C GLU A 624 -23.63 14.95 11.88
N GLU A 625 -22.88 14.12 11.14
CA GLU A 625 -23.38 13.46 9.94
C GLU A 625 -24.60 12.58 10.26
N ALA A 626 -25.77 12.93 9.71
CA ALA A 626 -26.93 12.06 9.72
C ALA A 626 -26.71 10.84 8.82
N SER A 627 -27.32 9.70 9.16
CA SER A 627 -27.42 8.58 8.23
C SER A 627 -28.30 8.98 7.02
N PRO A 628 -27.97 8.54 5.79
CA PRO A 628 -28.85 8.71 4.64
C PRO A 628 -30.19 7.99 4.81
#